data_AF-A0A5N6WE36-F1
#
_entry.id   AF-A0A5N6WE36-F1
#
_cell.length_a   1.000
_cell.length_b   1.000
_cell.length_c   1.000
_cell.angle_alpha   90.00
_cell.angle_beta   90.00
_cell.angle_gamma   90.00
#
_symmetry.space_group_name_H-M   'P 1'
#
loop_
_entity.id
_entity.type
_entity.pdbx_description
1 polymer ?
#
loop_
_entity_poly.entity_id
_entity_poly.type
_entity_poly.pdbx_seq_one_letter_code
_entity_poly.pdbx_strand_id
1 'polypeptide(L)'
;MFNEVQVKPSEVEFLEKFKECKNSVVFKVRFRERICIMKVYHDRGPSEFDPSDREVNLFVSESTACHRMQSKDLCKKGVIPDFYGTIRNIQPSCWSGLDRFLNDTLPPNAILIEYIPNLQSINLSNLSEQRLVKLRQILGEIHKANVLHGDPMPRNMMVSLGRQDRILWIDFDSAQTFPEGGDRSPKQERWMKEEVELVDYFVDALAQDYKEGKINRTISYYYDWFA
;
A
#
# COMPACT_ATOMS: atom_id res chain seq x y z
N MET A 1 12.06 15.78 4.36
CA MET A 1 12.35 14.91 5.53
C MET A 1 11.04 14.83 6.30
N PHE A 2 10.27 13.77 6.12
CA PHE A 2 8.82 13.85 6.26
C PHE A 2 8.29 12.95 7.40
N ASN A 3 7.58 13.58 8.36
CA ASN A 3 6.80 12.98 9.46
C ASN A 3 7.43 11.75 10.15
N GLU A 4 8.66 11.88 10.64
CA GLU A 4 9.23 10.90 11.57
C GLU A 4 8.60 11.08 12.96
N VAL A 5 8.09 9.98 13.52
CA VAL A 5 7.45 9.95 14.82
C VAL A 5 8.44 9.37 15.82
N GLN A 6 8.73 10.12 16.87
CA GLN A 6 9.46 9.56 18.01
C GLN A 6 8.52 8.65 18.80
N VAL A 7 8.91 7.38 18.91
CA VAL A 7 8.13 6.34 19.57
C VAL A 7 9.00 5.61 20.59
N LYS A 8 8.49 5.47 21.82
CA LYS A 8 9.05 4.56 22.83
C LYS A 8 8.36 3.20 22.71
N PRO A 9 9.07 2.08 22.91
CA PRO A 9 8.45 0.75 22.84
C PRO A 9 7.22 0.60 23.75
N SER A 10 7.24 1.20 24.94
CA SER A 10 6.12 1.19 25.88
C SER A 10 4.86 1.93 25.40
N GLU A 11 4.95 2.74 24.35
CA GLU A 11 3.81 3.44 23.75
C GLU A 11 3.05 2.60 22.72
N VAL A 12 3.61 1.44 22.34
CA VAL A 12 3.04 0.54 21.33
C VAL A 12 2.71 -0.80 21.95
N GLU A 13 1.45 -1.16 21.86
CA GLU A 13 0.96 -2.48 22.23
C GLU A 13 0.56 -3.25 20.97
N PHE A 14 1.19 -4.41 20.75
CA PHE A 14 0.86 -5.29 19.64
C PHE A 14 -0.42 -6.07 19.96
N LEU A 15 -1.42 -5.95 19.09
CA LEU A 15 -2.73 -6.57 19.30
C LEU A 15 -2.92 -7.81 18.43
N GLU A 16 -2.47 -7.73 17.17
CA GLU A 16 -2.69 -8.78 16.18
C GLU A 16 -1.62 -8.70 15.09
N LYS A 17 -1.22 -9.85 14.53
CA LYS A 17 -0.37 -9.92 13.34
C LYS A 17 -1.25 -10.26 12.14
N PHE A 18 -1.39 -9.34 11.18
CA PHE A 18 -2.25 -9.52 10.02
C PHE A 18 -1.59 -10.31 8.89
N LYS A 19 -0.35 -9.95 8.57
CA LYS A 19 0.38 -10.51 7.42
C LYS A 19 1.85 -10.56 7.73
N GLU A 20 2.51 -11.62 7.29
CA GLU A 20 3.94 -11.79 7.40
C GLU A 20 4.45 -12.27 6.05
N CYS A 21 5.36 -11.51 5.45
CA CYS A 21 6.00 -11.80 4.18
C CYS A 21 7.52 -11.84 4.34
N LYS A 22 8.23 -12.16 3.26
CA LYS A 22 9.70 -12.21 3.25
C LYS A 22 10.34 -10.87 3.67
N ASN A 23 9.75 -9.74 3.26
CA ASN A 23 10.37 -8.42 3.39
C ASN A 23 9.69 -7.52 4.44
N SER A 24 8.52 -7.90 4.95
CA SER A 24 7.76 -7.06 5.88
C SER A 24 6.76 -7.85 6.73
N VAL A 25 6.35 -7.25 7.84
CA VAL A 25 5.32 -7.76 8.74
C VAL A 25 4.32 -6.65 9.06
N VAL A 26 3.04 -6.96 8.99
CA VAL A 26 1.93 -6.03 9.23
C VAL A 26 1.26 -6.38 10.56
N PHE A 27 1.25 -5.42 11.47
CA PHE A 27 0.65 -5.55 12.79
C PHE A 27 -0.51 -4.58 12.97
N LYS A 28 -1.55 -5.04 13.67
CA LYS A 28 -2.48 -4.16 14.37
C LYS A 28 -1.87 -3.79 15.71
N VAL A 29 -1.77 -2.50 15.98
CA VAL A 29 -1.22 -2.00 17.24
C VAL A 29 -2.11 -0.95 17.86
N ARG A 30 -1.97 -0.75 19.18
CA ARG A 30 -2.43 0.45 19.87
C ARG A 30 -1.22 1.35 20.09
N PHE A 31 -1.22 2.52 19.47
CA PHE A 31 -0.20 3.54 19.63
C PHE A 31 -0.82 4.83 20.19
N ARG A 32 -0.40 5.25 21.39
CA ARG A 32 -0.94 6.43 22.09
C ARG A 32 -2.48 6.48 22.07
N GLU A 33 -3.10 5.40 22.54
CA GLU A 33 -4.57 5.20 22.61
C GLU A 33 -5.29 5.05 21.25
N ARG A 34 -4.58 5.18 20.12
CA ARG A 34 -5.14 4.97 18.78
C ARG A 34 -4.86 3.56 18.28
N ILE A 35 -5.89 2.90 17.74
CA ILE A 35 -5.70 1.66 16.98
C ILE A 35 -5.23 2.02 15.57
N CYS A 36 -4.10 1.45 15.14
CA CYS A 36 -3.53 1.68 13.83
C CYS A 36 -2.84 0.41 13.29
N ILE A 37 -2.41 0.48 12.03
CA ILE A 37 -1.54 -0.51 11.42
C ILE A 37 -0.10 -0.04 11.53
N MET A 38 0.77 -0.92 12.00
CA MET A 38 2.22 -0.77 11.94
C MET A 38 2.76 -1.79 10.94
N LYS A 39 3.26 -1.33 9.79
CA LYS A 39 3.93 -2.19 8.80
C LYS A 39 5.44 -1.98 8.94
N VAL A 40 6.13 -3.05 9.30
CA VAL A 40 7.57 -3.08 9.63
C VAL A 40 8.31 -3.80 8.51
N TYR A 41 9.44 -3.24 8.05
CA TYR A 41 10.20 -3.73 6.91
C TYR A 41 11.58 -4.20 7.34
N HIS A 42 12.01 -5.32 6.77
CA HIS A 42 13.42 -5.70 6.76
C HIS A 42 14.15 -4.68 5.87
N ASP A 43 15.10 -3.94 6.44
CA ASP A 43 15.92 -3.01 5.65
C ASP A 43 17.00 -3.80 4.90
N ARG A 44 17.28 -3.38 3.65
CA ARG A 44 18.28 -4.01 2.77
C ARG A 44 19.50 -3.13 2.53
N GLY A 45 19.42 -1.83 2.85
CA GLY A 45 20.43 -0.85 2.47
C GLY A 45 20.61 -0.73 0.96
N PRO A 46 21.53 0.14 0.51
CA PRO A 46 21.84 0.27 -0.91
C PRO A 46 22.65 -0.93 -1.43
N SER A 47 22.45 -1.30 -2.69
CA SER A 47 23.23 -2.31 -3.42
C SER A 47 23.77 -1.73 -4.74
N GLU A 48 24.95 -2.15 -5.16
CA GLU A 48 25.51 -1.79 -6.48
C GLU A 48 24.68 -2.32 -7.65
N PHE A 49 23.86 -3.35 -7.41
CA PHE A 49 22.93 -3.91 -8.39
C PHE A 49 21.56 -3.21 -8.38
N ASP A 50 21.39 -2.17 -7.58
CA ASP A 50 20.14 -1.43 -7.56
C ASP A 50 19.97 -0.68 -8.89
N PRO A 51 18.78 -0.80 -9.52
CA PRO A 51 18.48 -0.06 -10.74
C PRO A 51 18.49 1.44 -10.44
N SER A 52 19.13 2.22 -11.30
CA SER A 52 19.26 3.67 -11.12
C SER A 52 17.97 4.46 -11.38
N ASP A 53 16.93 3.81 -11.90
CA ASP A 53 15.72 4.45 -12.40
C ASP A 53 14.45 4.13 -11.60
N ARG A 54 14.57 3.36 -10.51
CA ARG A 54 13.46 3.09 -9.58
C ARG A 54 13.94 2.88 -8.15
N GLU A 55 13.08 3.22 -7.21
CA GLU A 55 13.25 2.88 -5.79
C GLU A 55 12.97 1.38 -5.58
N VAL A 56 13.84 0.72 -4.80
CA VAL A 56 13.76 -0.72 -4.48
C VAL A 56 13.67 -0.99 -2.98
N ASN A 57 13.86 0.04 -2.15
CA ASN A 57 13.63 -0.02 -0.72
C ASN A 57 12.13 0.19 -0.45
N LEU A 58 11.45 -0.90 -0.08
CA LEU A 58 10.01 -0.95 0.18
C LEU A 58 9.52 0.12 1.17
N PHE A 59 10.28 0.34 2.24
CA PHE A 59 9.95 1.36 3.24
C PHE A 59 10.05 2.77 2.64
N VAL A 60 11.09 3.03 1.83
CA VAL A 60 11.26 4.33 1.17
C VAL A 60 10.15 4.55 0.13
N SER A 61 9.84 3.55 -0.69
CA SER A 61 8.73 3.58 -1.65
C SER A 61 7.41 3.92 -0.98
N GLU A 62 7.00 3.14 0.04
CA GLU A 62 5.71 3.32 0.68
C GLU A 62 5.62 4.63 1.46
N SER A 63 6.63 4.95 2.26
CA SER A 63 6.61 6.18 3.07
C SER A 63 6.63 7.44 2.21
N THR A 64 7.35 7.43 1.08
CA THR A 64 7.39 8.56 0.13
C THR A 64 6.05 8.72 -0.58
N ALA A 65 5.45 7.62 -1.04
CA ALA A 65 4.15 7.61 -1.69
C ALA A 65 3.05 8.09 -0.73
N CYS A 66 2.97 7.53 0.48
CA CYS A 66 2.02 7.95 1.50
C CYS A 66 2.14 9.44 1.83
N HIS A 67 3.37 9.95 1.99
CA HIS A 67 3.58 11.36 2.24
C HIS A 67 3.13 12.25 1.07
N ARG A 68 3.46 11.88 -0.17
CA ARG A 68 3.03 12.60 -1.37
C ARG A 68 1.51 12.63 -1.50
N MET A 69 0.85 11.50 -1.26
CA MET A 69 -0.61 11.43 -1.35
C MET A 69 -1.29 12.19 -0.21
N GLN A 70 -0.71 12.18 0.99
CA GLN A 70 -1.18 12.99 2.12
C GLN A 70 -1.11 14.50 1.81
N SER A 71 -0.03 14.98 1.18
CA SER A 71 0.10 16.40 0.79
C SER A 71 -0.84 16.82 -0.33
N LYS A 72 -1.41 15.86 -1.07
CA LYS A 72 -2.44 16.05 -2.10
C LYS A 72 -3.87 15.76 -1.61
N ASP A 73 -4.05 15.65 -0.30
CA ASP A 73 -5.33 15.42 0.38
C ASP A 73 -6.03 14.09 0.04
N LEU A 74 -5.33 13.09 -0.52
CA LEU A 74 -5.93 11.79 -0.84
C LEU A 74 -6.33 11.01 0.43
N CYS A 75 -5.59 11.15 1.52
CA CYS A 75 -5.98 10.64 2.84
C CYS A 75 -7.33 11.24 3.29
N LYS A 76 -7.46 12.57 3.24
CA LYS A 76 -8.69 13.28 3.65
C LYS A 76 -9.91 12.92 2.80
N LYS A 77 -9.69 12.60 1.52
CA LYS A 77 -10.74 12.08 0.62
C LYS A 77 -11.16 10.64 0.94
N GLY A 78 -10.42 9.95 1.81
CA GLY A 78 -10.67 8.56 2.18
C GLY A 78 -10.35 7.55 1.08
N VAL A 79 -9.59 7.93 0.06
CA VAL A 79 -9.28 7.06 -1.09
C VAL A 79 -8.00 6.24 -0.91
N ILE A 80 -7.24 6.55 0.13
CA ILE A 80 -6.14 5.75 0.70
C ILE A 80 -6.25 5.82 2.23
N PRO A 81 -5.53 4.97 2.99
CA PRO A 81 -5.43 5.09 4.44
C PRO A 81 -4.83 6.42 4.90
N ASP A 82 -5.23 6.92 6.08
CA ASP A 82 -4.49 8.01 6.73
C ASP A 82 -3.07 7.59 7.06
N PHE A 83 -2.11 8.48 6.79
CA PHE A 83 -0.70 8.29 7.11
C PHE A 83 -0.34 9.02 8.41
N TYR A 84 0.05 8.27 9.44
CA TYR A 84 0.39 8.82 10.76
C TYR A 84 1.89 9.11 10.91
N GLY A 85 2.73 8.52 10.07
CA GLY A 85 4.15 8.84 9.98
C GLY A 85 5.05 7.61 9.87
N THR A 86 6.35 7.84 10.04
CA THR A 86 7.38 6.80 9.98
C THR A 86 8.07 6.62 11.32
N ILE A 87 8.56 5.41 11.58
CA ILE A 87 9.46 5.08 12.69
C ILE A 87 10.73 4.49 12.05
N ARG A 88 11.89 5.05 12.36
CA ARG A 88 13.16 4.64 11.74
C ARG A 88 14.10 4.02 12.75
N ASN A 89 15.02 3.19 12.27
CA ASN A 89 16.10 2.59 13.05
C ASN A 89 15.62 1.89 14.33
N ILE A 90 14.52 1.13 14.23
CA ILE A 90 13.92 0.44 15.37
C ILE A 90 14.95 -0.56 15.93
N GLN A 91 15.13 -0.56 17.25
CA GLN A 91 15.92 -1.57 17.96
C GLN A 91 15.01 -2.74 18.34
N PRO A 92 15.01 -3.86 17.60
CA PRO A 92 13.97 -4.89 17.76
C PRO A 92 13.98 -5.54 19.15
N SER A 93 15.16 -5.65 19.77
CA SER A 93 15.34 -6.18 21.13
C SER A 93 14.62 -5.38 22.21
N CYS A 94 14.22 -4.14 21.95
CA CYS A 94 13.45 -3.31 22.87
C CYS A 94 11.92 -3.51 22.73
N TRP A 95 11.45 -4.30 21.77
CA TRP A 95 10.03 -4.41 21.42
C TRP A 95 9.54 -5.87 21.52
N SER A 96 8.54 -6.13 22.36
CA SER A 96 7.88 -7.43 22.39
C SER A 96 7.03 -7.62 21.13
N GLY A 97 7.43 -8.53 20.23
CA GLY A 97 6.72 -8.82 18.98
C GLY A 97 7.52 -8.56 17.70
N LEU A 98 8.75 -8.05 17.80
CA LEU A 98 9.66 -7.83 16.66
C LEU A 98 10.79 -8.86 16.57
N ASP A 99 10.61 -10.05 17.14
CA ASP A 99 11.65 -11.10 17.22
C ASP A 99 12.21 -11.49 15.84
N ARG A 100 11.39 -11.42 14.80
CA ARG A 100 11.78 -11.75 13.42
C ARG A 100 12.87 -10.82 12.85
N PHE A 101 13.02 -9.62 13.40
CA PHE A 101 13.99 -8.63 12.95
C PHE A 101 15.28 -8.62 13.77
N LEU A 102 15.40 -9.47 14.81
CA LEU A 102 16.56 -9.48 15.71
C LEU A 102 17.89 -9.78 15.00
N ASN A 103 17.83 -10.54 13.91
CA ASN A 103 19.00 -10.96 13.13
C ASN A 103 19.21 -10.13 11.86
N ASP A 104 18.44 -9.06 11.65
CA ASP A 104 18.63 -8.19 10.50
C ASP A 104 19.97 -7.46 10.61
N THR A 105 20.69 -7.39 9.48
CA THR A 105 21.95 -6.64 9.40
C THR A 105 21.73 -5.14 9.63
N LEU A 106 20.57 -4.62 9.22
CA LEU A 106 20.19 -3.22 9.36
C LEU A 106 18.92 -3.12 10.22
N PRO A 107 18.80 -2.08 11.06
CA PRO A 107 17.64 -1.93 11.91
C PRO A 107 16.39 -1.71 11.05
N PRO A 108 15.27 -2.40 11.36
CA PRO A 108 14.05 -2.25 10.57
C PRO A 108 13.45 -0.86 10.72
N ASN A 109 12.67 -0.49 9.71
CA ASN A 109 11.88 0.73 9.70
C ASN A 109 10.39 0.38 9.64
N ALA A 110 9.51 1.29 10.03
CA ALA A 110 8.07 1.09 9.99
C ALA A 110 7.31 2.32 9.54
N ILE A 111 6.12 2.10 9.01
CA ILE A 111 5.10 3.13 8.81
C ILE A 111 3.93 2.87 9.78
N LEU A 112 3.28 3.96 10.20
CA LEU A 112 2.01 3.93 10.92
C LEU A 112 0.90 4.46 10.01
N ILE A 113 -0.12 3.65 9.77
CA ILE A 113 -1.28 4.02 8.94
C ILE A 113 -2.60 3.67 9.62
N GLU A 114 -3.68 4.22 9.11
CA GLU A 114 -5.04 3.96 9.56
C GLU A 114 -5.37 2.46 9.64
N TYR A 115 -5.97 2.04 10.75
CA TYR A 115 -6.66 0.77 10.82
C TYR A 115 -8.09 0.93 10.31
N ILE A 116 -8.45 0.17 9.28
CA ILE A 116 -9.76 0.26 8.64
C ILE A 116 -10.54 -1.04 8.92
N PRO A 117 -11.67 -0.98 9.64
CA PRO A 117 -12.47 -2.18 9.93
C PRO A 117 -13.21 -2.69 8.69
N ASN A 118 -13.58 -3.98 8.68
CA ASN A 118 -14.34 -4.64 7.62
C ASN A 118 -13.74 -4.45 6.21
N LEU A 119 -12.42 -4.34 6.13
CA LEU A 119 -11.69 -4.15 4.89
C LEU A 119 -11.61 -5.47 4.11
N GLN A 120 -12.10 -5.48 2.88
CA GLN A 120 -12.10 -6.64 1.99
C GLN A 120 -11.53 -6.24 0.63
N SER A 121 -10.76 -7.14 0.00
CA SER A 121 -10.39 -6.96 -1.40
C SER A 121 -11.62 -7.08 -2.30
N ILE A 122 -11.62 -6.34 -3.41
CA ILE A 122 -12.66 -6.43 -4.41
C ILE A 122 -12.71 -7.87 -4.97
N ASN A 123 -13.91 -8.43 -5.06
CA ASN A 123 -14.18 -9.74 -5.65
C ASN A 123 -15.66 -9.82 -6.07
N LEU A 124 -16.11 -10.96 -6.60
CA LEU A 124 -17.49 -11.10 -7.10
C LEU A 124 -18.57 -10.88 -6.04
N SER A 125 -18.30 -11.23 -4.77
CA SER A 125 -19.29 -11.12 -3.68
C SER A 125 -19.55 -9.68 -3.23
N ASN A 126 -18.60 -8.76 -3.48
CA ASN A 126 -18.70 -7.36 -3.10
C ASN A 126 -18.50 -6.43 -4.32
N LEU A 127 -18.82 -6.91 -5.52
CA LEU A 127 -18.71 -6.08 -6.71
C LEU A 127 -19.94 -5.15 -6.87
N SER A 128 -19.68 -3.95 -7.36
CA SER A 128 -20.69 -3.15 -8.07
C SER A 128 -19.99 -2.33 -9.15
N GLU A 129 -20.71 -1.97 -10.22
CA GLU A 129 -20.15 -1.12 -11.29
C GLU A 129 -19.64 0.21 -10.73
N GLN A 130 -20.36 0.78 -9.75
CA GLN A 130 -19.94 2.02 -9.07
C GLN A 130 -18.60 1.86 -8.33
N ARG A 131 -18.37 0.73 -7.66
CA ARG A 131 -17.10 0.45 -6.96
C ARG A 131 -15.95 0.34 -7.96
N LEU A 132 -16.16 -0.30 -9.10
CA LEU A 132 -15.15 -0.41 -10.16
C LEU A 132 -14.77 0.95 -10.77
N VAL A 133 -15.78 1.75 -11.14
CA VAL A 133 -15.56 3.11 -11.63
C VAL A 133 -14.79 3.94 -10.59
N LYS A 134 -15.14 3.81 -9.31
CA LYS A 134 -14.46 4.51 -8.23
C LYS A 134 -13.01 4.06 -8.06
N LEU A 135 -12.73 2.76 -8.08
CA LEU A 135 -11.36 2.22 -8.00
C LEU A 135 -10.48 2.80 -9.12
N ARG A 136 -10.99 2.79 -10.35
CA ARG A 136 -10.28 3.34 -11.51
C ARG A 136 -10.06 4.85 -11.41
N GLN A 137 -11.06 5.59 -10.92
CA GLN A 137 -10.93 7.02 -10.65
C GLN A 137 -9.83 7.29 -9.62
N ILE A 138 -9.78 6.54 -8.53
CA ILE A 138 -8.78 6.71 -7.47
C ILE A 138 -7.36 6.50 -8.01
N LEU A 139 -7.15 5.48 -8.87
CA LEU A 139 -5.87 5.30 -9.54
C LEU A 139 -5.46 6.55 -10.33
N GLY A 140 -6.41 7.18 -11.04
CA GLY A 140 -6.17 8.45 -11.72
C GLY A 140 -5.80 9.59 -10.77
N GLU A 141 -6.34 9.62 -9.55
CA GLU A 141 -5.95 10.60 -8.52
C GLU A 141 -4.54 10.32 -7.97
N ILE A 142 -4.17 9.06 -7.81
CA ILE A 142 -2.81 8.61 -7.42
C ILE A 142 -1.80 9.04 -8.50
N HIS A 143 -2.09 8.80 -9.77
CA HIS A 143 -1.25 9.22 -10.90
C HIS A 143 -1.11 10.74 -11.01
N LYS A 144 -2.20 11.48 -10.77
CA LYS A 144 -2.18 12.96 -10.71
C LYS A 144 -1.32 13.49 -9.56
N ALA A 145 -1.12 12.71 -8.50
CA ALA A 145 -0.18 13.02 -7.43
C ALA A 145 1.30 12.70 -7.77
N ASN A 146 1.57 12.28 -9.02
CA ASN A 146 2.87 11.78 -9.48
C ASN A 146 3.33 10.52 -8.73
N VAL A 147 2.39 9.63 -8.40
CA VAL A 147 2.67 8.33 -7.79
C VAL A 147 2.20 7.24 -8.75
N LEU A 148 3.07 6.29 -9.06
CA LEU A 148 2.73 4.99 -9.66
C LEU A 148 2.52 4.00 -8.52
N HIS A 149 1.47 3.18 -8.54
CA HIS A 149 1.26 2.19 -7.48
C HIS A 149 2.26 1.02 -7.57
N GLY A 150 2.54 0.54 -8.78
CA GLY A 150 3.54 -0.50 -9.06
C GLY A 150 3.07 -1.94 -8.79
N ASP A 151 1.91 -2.12 -8.16
CA ASP A 151 1.31 -3.42 -7.87
C ASP A 151 -0.22 -3.32 -7.91
N PRO A 152 -0.82 -3.09 -9.10
CA PRO A 152 -2.25 -2.79 -9.22
C PRO A 152 -3.12 -4.06 -9.15
N MET A 153 -2.86 -4.94 -8.19
CA MET A 153 -3.56 -6.23 -8.04
C MET A 153 -4.80 -6.09 -7.16
N PRO A 154 -5.82 -6.96 -7.32
CA PRO A 154 -7.10 -6.85 -6.60
C PRO A 154 -6.97 -6.92 -5.08
N ARG A 155 -5.91 -7.58 -4.58
CA ARG A 155 -5.56 -7.62 -3.14
C ARG A 155 -5.29 -6.25 -2.53
N ASN A 156 -4.99 -5.24 -3.36
CA ASN A 156 -4.69 -3.87 -2.97
C ASN A 156 -5.86 -2.91 -3.26
N MET A 157 -6.90 -3.41 -3.93
CA MET A 157 -8.12 -2.68 -4.27
C MET A 157 -9.22 -3.03 -3.27
N MET A 158 -9.47 -2.14 -2.31
CA MET A 158 -10.23 -2.48 -1.12
C MET A 158 -11.60 -1.82 -1.07
N VAL A 159 -12.52 -2.50 -0.39
CA VAL A 159 -13.82 -2.01 0.03
C VAL A 159 -13.94 -2.25 1.54
N SER A 160 -14.12 -1.18 2.31
CA SER A 160 -14.53 -1.28 3.71
C SER A 160 -16.05 -1.22 3.78
N LEU A 161 -16.66 -2.34 4.20
CA LEU A 161 -18.12 -2.48 4.25
C LEU A 161 -18.68 -1.86 5.54
N GLY A 162 -19.72 -1.04 5.40
CA GLY A 162 -20.35 -0.35 6.53
C GLY A 162 -21.66 0.32 6.16
N ARG A 163 -22.04 1.36 6.92
CA ARG A 163 -23.22 2.20 6.59
C ARG A 163 -23.04 2.96 5.28
N GLN A 164 -21.80 3.37 5.02
CA GLN A 164 -21.34 3.92 3.76
C GLN A 164 -20.04 3.19 3.43
N ASP A 165 -20.00 2.55 2.28
CA ASP A 165 -18.79 1.83 1.88
C ASP A 165 -17.69 2.82 1.54
N ARG A 166 -16.47 2.49 1.94
CA ARG A 166 -15.27 3.23 1.55
C ARG A 166 -14.48 2.39 0.55
N ILE A 167 -14.22 2.96 -0.62
CA ILE A 167 -13.41 2.36 -1.67
C ILE A 167 -12.04 3.03 -1.63
N LEU A 168 -10.97 2.24 -1.58
CA LEU A 168 -9.62 2.74 -1.39
C LEU A 168 -8.56 1.78 -1.94
N TRP A 169 -7.36 2.32 -2.12
CA TRP A 169 -6.16 1.56 -2.48
C TRP A 169 -5.20 1.47 -1.27
N ILE A 170 -4.51 0.35 -1.13
CA ILE A 170 -3.53 0.08 -0.06
C ILE A 170 -2.25 -0.53 -0.63
N ASP A 171 -1.23 -0.69 0.20
CA ASP A 171 0.01 -1.42 -0.12
C ASP A 171 0.87 -0.76 -1.20
N PHE A 172 1.47 0.39 -0.85
CA PHE A 172 2.29 1.20 -1.77
C PHE A 172 3.80 0.88 -1.66
N ASP A 173 4.18 -0.31 -1.20
CA ASP A 173 5.60 -0.69 -1.07
C ASP A 173 6.33 -0.87 -2.40
N SER A 174 5.58 -1.07 -3.49
CA SER A 174 6.10 -1.12 -4.86
C SER A 174 6.01 0.24 -5.58
N ALA A 175 5.49 1.26 -4.90
CA ALA A 175 5.20 2.53 -5.52
C ALA A 175 6.46 3.28 -5.97
N GLN A 176 6.30 4.05 -7.05
CA GLN A 176 7.31 4.97 -7.55
C GLN A 176 6.76 6.39 -7.48
N THR A 177 7.42 7.25 -6.72
CA THR A 177 7.02 8.65 -6.58
C THR A 177 7.92 9.54 -7.43
N PHE A 178 7.34 10.20 -8.43
CA PHE A 178 8.09 11.05 -9.35
C PHE A 178 8.15 12.51 -8.86
N PRO A 179 9.19 13.27 -9.27
CA PRO A 179 9.31 14.69 -8.94
C PRO A 179 8.09 15.52 -9.35
N GLU A 180 7.83 16.60 -8.61
CA GLU A 180 6.80 17.58 -8.99
C GLU A 180 7.39 18.65 -9.91
N GLY A 181 6.58 19.16 -10.84
CA GLY A 181 6.95 20.31 -11.67
C GLY A 181 7.99 20.02 -12.77
N GLY A 182 8.38 18.76 -12.97
CA GLY A 182 9.18 18.30 -14.10
C GLY A 182 8.41 17.32 -14.98
N ASP A 183 8.82 17.22 -16.24
CA ASP A 183 8.29 16.19 -17.15
C ASP A 183 8.78 14.82 -16.69
N ARG A 184 7.87 13.83 -16.73
CA ARG A 184 8.26 12.45 -16.51
C ARG A 184 9.06 11.97 -17.72
N SER A 185 10.00 11.07 -17.47
CA SER A 185 10.74 10.45 -18.57
C SER A 185 9.79 9.59 -19.44
N PRO A 186 10.12 9.33 -20.72
CA PRO A 186 9.32 8.44 -21.55
C PRO A 186 9.11 7.05 -20.94
N LYS A 187 10.04 6.58 -20.10
CA LYS A 187 9.92 5.33 -19.36
C LYS A 187 8.88 5.42 -18.24
N GLN A 188 8.88 6.50 -17.47
CA GLN A 188 7.94 6.73 -16.38
C GLN A 188 6.50 6.93 -16.91
N GLU A 189 6.35 7.66 -18.02
CA GLU A 189 5.05 7.77 -18.71
C GLU A 189 4.55 6.41 -19.22
N ARG A 190 5.46 5.58 -19.74
CA ARG A 190 5.11 4.21 -20.15
C ARG A 190 4.62 3.38 -18.98
N TRP A 191 5.31 3.40 -17.84
CA TRP A 191 4.87 2.66 -16.65
C TRP A 191 3.49 3.09 -16.15
N MET A 192 3.22 4.40 -16.11
CA MET A 192 1.89 4.92 -15.74
C MET A 192 0.82 4.44 -16.71
N LYS A 193 1.12 4.45 -18.02
CA LYS A 193 0.21 3.96 -19.05
C LYS A 193 -0.04 2.46 -18.94
N GLU A 194 1.00 1.65 -18.72
CA GLU A 194 0.88 0.20 -18.53
C GLU A 194 0.01 -0.12 -17.30
N GLU A 195 0.19 0.60 -16.18
CA GLU A 195 -0.65 0.45 -14.99
C GLU A 195 -2.12 0.81 -15.26
N VAL A 196 -2.37 1.87 -16.04
CA VAL A 196 -3.72 2.21 -16.50
C VAL A 196 -4.32 1.08 -17.35
N GLU A 197 -3.60 0.58 -18.34
CA GLU A 197 -4.08 -0.47 -19.25
C GLU A 197 -4.40 -1.77 -18.49
N LEU A 198 -3.58 -2.14 -17.52
CA LEU A 198 -3.82 -3.29 -16.63
C LEU A 198 -5.11 -3.13 -15.83
N VAL A 199 -5.33 -1.95 -15.22
CA VAL A 199 -6.52 -1.72 -14.39
C VAL A 199 -7.78 -1.56 -15.23
N ASP A 200 -7.70 -0.93 -16.41
CA ASP A 200 -8.82 -0.83 -17.35
C ASP A 200 -9.27 -2.23 -17.80
N TYR A 201 -8.31 -3.07 -18.21
CA TYR A 201 -8.62 -4.47 -18.54
C TYR A 201 -9.25 -5.21 -17.37
N PHE A 202 -8.66 -5.11 -16.17
CA PHE A 202 -9.17 -5.80 -14.99
C PHE A 202 -10.59 -5.38 -14.64
N VAL A 203 -10.90 -4.08 -14.66
CA VAL A 203 -12.24 -3.55 -14.37
C VAL A 203 -13.27 -4.10 -15.35
N ASP A 204 -12.97 -4.07 -16.65
CA ASP A 204 -13.88 -4.58 -17.69
C ASP A 204 -14.06 -6.10 -17.60
N ALA A 205 -12.97 -6.83 -17.33
CA ALA A 205 -12.97 -8.27 -17.18
C ALA A 205 -13.75 -8.71 -15.94
N LEU A 206 -13.57 -8.05 -14.80
CA LEU A 206 -14.29 -8.39 -13.56
C LEU A 206 -15.78 -8.09 -13.67
N ALA A 207 -16.16 -7.01 -14.36
CA ALA A 207 -17.56 -6.71 -14.64
C ALA A 207 -18.23 -7.80 -15.49
N GLN A 208 -17.50 -8.40 -16.44
CA GLN A 208 -18.00 -9.55 -17.23
C GLN A 208 -18.09 -10.81 -16.37
N ASP A 209 -17.06 -11.13 -15.58
CA ASP A 209 -17.06 -12.28 -14.68
C ASP A 209 -18.21 -12.22 -13.67
N TYR A 210 -18.57 -11.02 -13.20
CA TYR A 210 -19.74 -10.80 -12.34
C TYR A 210 -21.07 -11.05 -13.04
N LYS A 211 -21.23 -10.60 -14.28
CA LYS A 211 -22.43 -10.89 -15.09
C LYS A 211 -22.60 -12.39 -15.33
N GLU A 212 -21.49 -13.13 -15.43
CA GLU A 212 -21.47 -14.59 -15.58
C GLU A 212 -21.56 -15.34 -14.25
N GLY A 213 -21.41 -14.65 -13.12
CA GLY A 213 -21.43 -15.23 -11.77
C GLY A 213 -20.21 -16.12 -11.45
N LYS A 214 -19.13 -16.04 -12.22
CA LYS A 214 -17.92 -16.86 -12.03
C LYS A 214 -16.66 -16.13 -12.48
N ILE A 215 -15.57 -16.34 -11.75
CA ILE A 215 -14.25 -15.82 -12.12
C ILE A 215 -13.71 -16.66 -13.28
N ASN A 216 -13.40 -16.00 -14.40
CA ASN A 216 -12.86 -16.64 -15.59
C ASN A 216 -11.75 -15.78 -16.20
N ARG A 217 -12.09 -14.55 -16.59
CA ARG A 217 -11.14 -13.61 -17.21
C ARG A 217 -10.13 -13.06 -16.19
N THR A 218 -10.56 -12.91 -14.95
CA THR A 218 -9.75 -12.33 -13.89
C THR A 218 -9.05 -13.37 -13.01
N ILE A 219 -9.12 -14.66 -13.36
CA ILE A 219 -8.56 -15.74 -12.53
C ILE A 219 -7.07 -15.53 -12.20
N SER A 220 -6.29 -15.09 -13.17
CA SER A 220 -4.86 -14.85 -13.02
C SER A 220 -4.53 -13.71 -12.06
N TYR A 221 -5.43 -12.73 -11.92
CA TYR A 221 -5.26 -11.61 -10.99
C TYR A 221 -5.48 -12.03 -9.53
N TYR A 222 -6.20 -13.13 -9.29
CA TYR A 222 -6.47 -13.63 -7.94
C TYR A 222 -5.61 -14.83 -7.55
N TYR A 223 -5.24 -15.70 -8.51
CA TYR A 223 -4.72 -17.03 -8.20
C TYR A 223 -3.42 -17.41 -8.92
N ASP A 224 -2.98 -16.68 -9.96
CA ASP A 224 -1.71 -16.98 -10.64
C ASP A 224 -0.57 -16.10 -10.13
N TRP A 225 0.62 -16.71 -9.93
CA TRP A 225 2.01 -16.20 -9.80
C TRP A 225 2.33 -14.85 -9.12
N PHE A 226 1.36 -14.13 -8.56
CA PHE A 226 1.52 -12.84 -7.89
C PHE A 226 0.95 -12.83 -6.47
N ALA A 227 0.53 -13.98 -5.92
CA ALA A 227 0.04 -14.11 -4.54
C ALA A 227 1.18 -14.17 -3.50
#